data_AF-A0A3M4KXV1-F1
#
_entry.id   AF-A0A3M4KXV1-F1
#
_cell.length_a   1.000
_cell.length_b   1.000
_cell.length_c   1.000
_cell.angle_alpha   90.00
_cell.angle_beta   90.00
_cell.angle_gamma   90.00
#
_symmetry.space_group_name_H-M   'P 1'
#
loop_
_entity.id
_entity.type
_entity.pdbx_description
1 polymer ?
#
loop_
_entity_poly.entity_id
_entity_poly.type
_entity_poly.pdbx_seq_one_letter_code
_entity_poly.pdbx_strand_id
1 'polypeptide(L)' 'TYLDHRTKTYQQETLSQTDMLRRVVQHIPEKHFRMIRYFGFLANRVCGRQLPRVYEALRMERRGKAQKLYFAQMSK' A
#
# COMPACT_ATOMS: atom_id res chain seq x y z
N THR A 1 18.83 10.03 0.97
CA THR A 1 18.11 9.80 -0.31
C THR A 1 17.05 8.76 -0.08
N TYR A 2 15.86 8.92 -0.67
CA TYR A 2 14.82 7.90 -0.64
C TYR A 2 14.26 7.68 -2.06
N LEU A 3 13.72 6.49 -2.31
CA LEU A 3 13.09 6.16 -3.59
C LEU A 3 11.64 6.65 -3.57
N ASP A 4 11.29 7.59 -4.43
CA ASP A 4 9.90 7.97 -4.66
C ASP A 4 9.23 6.89 -5.52
N HIS A 5 8.31 6.13 -4.94
CA HIS A 5 7.63 5.03 -5.64
C HIS A 5 6.62 5.51 -6.71
N ARG A 6 6.22 6.78 -6.71
CA ARG A 6 5.33 7.40 -7.70
C ARG A 6 6.10 7.76 -8.98
N THR A 7 7.26 8.38 -8.84
CA THR A 7 8.10 8.82 -9.98
C THR A 7 9.21 7.85 -10.35
N LYS A 8 9.51 6.88 -9.48
CA LYS A 8 10.64 5.92 -9.60
C LYS A 8 12.01 6.58 -9.60
N THR A 9 12.14 7.75 -8.99
CA THR A 9 13.39 8.49 -8.91
C THR A 9 13.87 8.63 -7.46
N TYR A 10 15.18 8.72 -7.27
CA TYR A 10 15.76 9.01 -5.97
C TYR A 10 15.68 10.50 -5.69
N GLN A 11 15.15 10.85 -4.52
CA GLN A 11 15.02 12.24 -4.08
C GLN A 11 15.82 12.48 -2.79
N GLN A 12 16.19 13.74 -2.59
CA GLN A 12 16.78 14.26 -1.37
C GLN A 12 15.91 15.37 -0.81
N GLU A 13 15.80 15.43 0.51
CA GLU A 13 15.01 16.42 1.20
C GLU A 13 15.81 16.94 2.39
N THR A 14 15.88 18.25 2.53
CA THR A 14 16.53 18.93 3.65
C THR A 14 15.46 19.35 4.65
N LEU A 15 15.59 18.90 5.89
CA LEU A 15 14.60 19.12 6.95
C LEU A 15 15.23 19.80 8.14
N SER A 16 14.45 20.62 8.85
CA SER A 16 14.81 21.07 10.18
C SER A 16 14.82 19.88 11.16
N GLN A 17 15.55 20.00 12.27
CA GLN A 17 15.58 18.96 13.30
C GLN A 17 14.17 18.65 13.84
N THR A 18 13.37 19.68 14.05
CA THR A 18 11.99 19.55 14.55
C THR A 18 11.10 18.79 13.58
N ASP A 19 11.18 19.09 12.29
CA ASP A 19 10.35 18.42 11.29
C ASP A 19 10.75 16.97 11.08
N MET A 20 12.05 16.67 11.19
CA MET A 20 12.53 15.29 11.21
C MET A 20 11.92 14.51 12.38
N LEU A 21 11.95 15.07 13.59
CA LEU A 21 11.35 14.43 14.77
C LEU A 21 9.85 14.22 14.62
N ARG A 22 9.11 15.22 14.11
CA ARG A 22 7.66 15.09 13.85
C ARG A 22 7.36 13.94 12.90
N ARG A 23 8.14 13.79 11.83
CA ARG A 23 7.97 12.68 10.88
C ARG A 23 8.26 11.33 11.50
N VAL A 24 9.23 11.22 12.41
CA VAL A 24 9.48 9.95 13.11
C VAL A 24 8.32 9.63 14.05
N VAL A 25 7.86 10.61 14.83
CA VAL A 25 6.77 10.42 15.80
C VAL A 25 5.44 10.09 15.12
N GLN A 26 5.14 10.62 13.92
CA GLN A 26 3.90 10.31 13.19
C GLN A 26 3.72 8.82 12.88
N HIS A 27 4.81 8.03 12.84
CA HIS A 27 4.78 6.59 12.60
C HIS A 27 4.55 5.77 13.86
N ILE A 28 4.63 6.40 15.05
CA ILE A 28 4.38 5.76 16.33
C ILE A 28 2.86 5.79 16.57
N PRO A 29 2.18 4.62 16.59
CA PRO A 29 0.76 4.58 16.85
C PRO A 29 0.45 4.94 18.31
N GLU A 30 -0.72 5.55 18.54
CA GLU A 30 -1.19 5.88 19.89
C GLU A 30 -1.39 4.63 20.76
N LYS A 31 -1.37 4.82 22.09
CA LYS A 31 -1.65 3.73 23.03
C LYS A 31 -3.07 3.21 22.79
N HIS A 32 -3.18 1.90 22.55
CA HIS A 32 -4.41 1.18 22.17
C HIS A 32 -4.93 1.45 20.75
N PHE A 33 -4.15 2.10 19.89
CA PHE A 33 -4.50 2.20 18.48
C PHE A 33 -4.52 0.80 17.84
N ARG A 34 -5.67 0.42 17.28
CA ARG A 34 -5.78 -0.81 16.49
C ARG A 34 -5.26 -0.53 15.09
N MET A 35 -4.10 -1.08 14.77
CA MET A 35 -3.56 -1.00 13.41
C MET A 35 -4.45 -1.78 12.44
N ILE A 36 -5.09 -1.09 11.50
CA ILE A 36 -5.94 -1.69 10.47
C ILE A 36 -5.19 -1.64 9.14
N ARG A 37 -4.77 -2.80 8.62
CA ARG A 37 -4.04 -2.89 7.34
C ARG A 37 -4.94 -2.62 6.12
N TYR A 38 -6.19 -3.08 6.17
CA TYR A 38 -7.16 -2.89 5.09
C TYR A 38 -8.53 -2.52 5.66
N PHE A 39 -9.08 -1.40 5.21
CA PHE A 39 -10.36 -0.87 5.68
C PHE A 39 -11.43 -0.93 4.57
N GLY A 40 -12.70 -0.88 4.97
CA GLY A 40 -13.84 -0.84 4.05
C GLY A 40 -13.91 -2.06 3.14
N PHE A 41 -14.07 -1.84 1.83
CA PHE A 41 -14.16 -2.91 0.84
C PHE A 41 -12.83 -3.66 0.63
N LEU A 42 -11.69 -3.13 1.10
CA LEU A 42 -10.39 -3.81 1.01
C LEU A 42 -10.17 -4.79 2.17
N ALA A 43 -11.01 -4.77 3.21
CA ALA A 43 -10.87 -5.70 4.32
C ALA A 43 -10.95 -7.16 3.84
N ASN A 44 -10.01 -8.01 4.27
CA ASN A 44 -9.84 -9.39 3.77
C ASN A 44 -11.15 -10.20 3.75
N ARG A 45 -12.01 -10.02 4.77
CA ARG A 45 -13.30 -10.71 4.90
C ARG A 45 -14.28 -10.39 3.78
N VAL A 46 -14.23 -9.19 3.20
CA VAL A 46 -15.21 -8.70 2.22
C VAL A 46 -14.59 -8.39 0.86
N CYS A 47 -13.27 -8.30 0.77
CA CYS A 47 -12.52 -7.90 -0.42
C CYS A 47 -12.90 -8.71 -1.66
N GLY A 48 -12.92 -10.04 -1.57
CA GLY A 48 -13.28 -10.89 -2.71
C GLY A 48 -14.68 -10.63 -3.29
N ARG A 49 -15.63 -10.17 -2.47
CA ARG A 49 -17.00 -9.86 -2.91
C ARG A 49 -17.20 -8.40 -3.29
N GLN A 50 -16.59 -7.47 -2.56
CA GLN A 50 -16.82 -6.04 -2.74
C GLN A 50 -15.92 -5.43 -3.81
N LEU A 51 -14.68 -5.89 -3.93
CA LEU A 51 -13.72 -5.34 -4.89
C LEU A 51 -14.20 -5.44 -6.35
N PRO A 52 -14.83 -6.55 -6.82
CA PRO A 52 -15.40 -6.61 -8.17
C PRO A 52 -16.48 -5.54 -8.43
N ARG A 53 -17.31 -5.24 -7.42
CA ARG A 53 -18.38 -4.22 -7.54
C ARG A 53 -17.79 -2.81 -7.66
N VAL A 54 -16.69 -2.55 -6.95
CA VAL A 54 -15.97 -1.27 -7.06
C VAL A 54 -15.36 -1.11 -8.44
N TYR A 55 -14.74 -2.16 -8.99
CA TYR A 55 -14.21 -2.10 -10.36
C TYR A 55 -15.29 -1.85 -11.40
N GLU A 56 -16.45 -2.49 -11.28
CA GLU A 56 -17.60 -2.26 -12.15
C GLU A 56 -18.10 -0.80 -12.06
N ALA A 57 -18.28 -0.29 -10.83
CA ALA A 57 -18.71 1.10 -10.60
C ALA A 57 -17.72 2.13 -11.18
N LEU A 58 -16.42 1.84 -11.10
CA LEU A 58 -15.36 2.69 -11.63
C LEU A 58 -15.09 2.45 -13.14
N ARG A 59 -15.84 1.56 -13.78
CA ARG A 59 -15.63 1.15 -15.19
C ARG A 59 -14.19 0.72 -15.48
N MET A 60 -13.54 0.09 -14.49
CA MET A 60 -12.19 -0.42 -14.64
C MET A 60 -12.21 -1.77 -15.37
N GLU A 61 -11.27 -1.96 -16.29
CA GLU A 61 -11.08 -3.27 -16.91
C GLU A 61 -10.71 -4.31 -15.85
N ARG A 62 -11.37 -5.47 -15.89
CA ARG A 62 -10.99 -6.59 -15.04
C ARG A 62 -9.61 -7.06 -15.46
N ARG A 63 -8.60 -6.84 -14.61
CA ARG A 63 -7.30 -7.50 -14.77
C ARG A 63 -7.54 -9.01 -14.84
N GLY A 64 -6.97 -9.65 -15.85
CA GLY A 64 -7.00 -11.10 -16.00
C GLY A 64 -6.42 -11.80 -14.76
N LYS A 65 -6.70 -13.11 -14.64
CA LYS A 65 -6.09 -13.91 -13.56
C LYS A 65 -4.57 -13.76 -13.64
N ALA A 66 -3.95 -13.34 -12.54
CA ALA A 66 -2.50 -13.35 -12.43
C ALA A 66 -2.01 -14.78 -12.68
N GLN A 67 -0.90 -14.90 -13.41
CA GLN A 67 -0.27 -16.19 -13.65
C GLN A 67 0.12 -16.82 -12.31
N LYS A 68 -0.22 -18.10 -12.10
CA LYS A 68 0.28 -18.84 -10.95
C LYS A 68 1.78 -19.05 -11.17
N LEU A 69 2.58 -18.34 -10.40
CA LEU A 69 4.03 -18.53 -10.34
C LEU A 69 4.33 -19.43 -9.16
N TYR A 70 5.00 -20.54 -9.40
CA TYR A 70 5.58 -21.38 -8.36
C TYR A 70 6.99 -20.91 -8.04
N PHE A 71 7.46 -21.14 -6.81
CA PHE A 71 8.79 -20.72 -6.37
C PHE A 71 9.92 -21.21 -7.31
N ALA A 72 9.82 -22.45 -7.78
CA ALA A 72 10.75 -23.04 -8.75
C ALA A 72 10.81 -22.28 -10.10
N GLN A 73 9.77 -21.53 -10.47
CA GLN A 73 9.73 -20.73 -11.70
C GLN A 73 10.26 -19.30 -11.48
N MET A 74 10.41 -18.87 -10.22
CA MET A 74 10.88 -17.53 -9.85
C MET A 74 12.37 -17.50 -9.52
N SER A 75 12.95 -18.63 -9.13
CA SER A 75 14.39 -18.76 -8.93
C SER A 75 15.08 -18.95 -10.28
N LYS A 76 15.75 -17.90 -10.77
CA LYS A 76 16.76 -17.98 -11.83
C LYS A 76 18.15 -17.88 -11.21
#